data_AF-A0AAW0E2M9-F1
#
_entry.id   AF-A0AAW0E2M9-F1
#
_cell.length_a   1.000
_cell.length_b   1.000
_cell.length_c   1.000
_cell.angle_alpha   90.00
_cell.angle_beta   90.00
_cell.angle_gamma   90.00
#
_symmetry.space_group_name_H-M   'P 1'
#
loop_
_entity.id
_entity.type
_entity.pdbx_description
1 polymer ?
#
loop_
_entity_poly.entity_id
_entity_poly.type
_entity_poly.pdbx_seq_one_letter_code
_entity_poly.pdbx_strand_id
1 'polypeptide(L)' 'VLTRWTSHYLAYKRLLELKLTLQTLALQDSLRDTNSKQLVTGDKKAKAKAQEMLKIIGNSVFWDAVER' A
#
# COMPACT_ATOMS: atom_id res chain seq x y z
N VAL A 1 -26.03 -5.70 -10.04
CA VAL A 1 -25.75 -4.75 -8.92
C VAL A 1 -25.15 -5.45 -7.69
N LEU A 2 -25.58 -6.67 -7.32
CA LEU A 2 -24.97 -7.49 -6.25
C LEU A 2 -23.44 -7.66 -6.35
N THR A 3 -22.93 -7.92 -7.56
CA THR A 3 -21.50 -8.17 -7.81
C THR A 3 -20.61 -6.95 -7.54
N ARG A 4 -21.13 -5.73 -7.60
CA ARG A 4 -20.33 -4.52 -7.34
C ARG A 4 -20.02 -4.39 -5.85
N TRP A 5 -21.00 -4.62 -4.98
CA TRP A 5 -20.83 -4.52 -3.53
C TRP A 5 -19.94 -5.62 -2.98
N THR A 6 -20.08 -6.85 -3.49
CA THR A 6 -19.20 -7.96 -3.08
C THR A 6 -17.76 -7.76 -3.53
N SER A 7 -17.53 -7.20 -4.72
CA SER A 7 -16.17 -6.86 -5.17
C SER A 7 -15.52 -5.79 -4.29
N HIS A 8 -16.25 -4.75 -3.87
CA HIS A 8 -15.70 -3.73 -2.97
C HIS A 8 -15.39 -4.33 -1.59
N TYR A 9 -16.33 -5.09 -1.02
CA TYR A 9 -16.12 -5.77 0.26
C TYR A 9 -14.90 -6.70 0.22
N LEU A 10 -14.78 -7.52 -0.83
CA LEU A 10 -13.67 -8.45 -0.97
C LEU A 10 -12.34 -7.71 -1.17
N ALA A 11 -12.34 -6.59 -1.91
CA ALA A 11 -11.14 -5.76 -2.06
C ALA A 11 -10.67 -5.18 -0.72
N TYR A 12 -11.58 -4.60 0.08
CA TYR A 12 -11.24 -4.08 1.41
C TYR A 12 -10.76 -5.18 2.35
N LYS A 13 -11.43 -6.33 2.36
CA LYS A 13 -11.01 -7.48 3.16
C LYS A 13 -9.60 -7.94 2.78
N ARG A 14 -9.31 -8.09 1.49
CA ARG A 14 -7.96 -8.46 1.01
C ARG A 14 -6.91 -7.41 1.35
N LEU A 15 -7.28 -6.13 1.29
CA LEU A 15 -6.38 -5.04 1.66
C LEU A 15 -6.00 -5.10 3.14
N LEU A 16 -6.97 -5.37 4.03
CA LEU A 16 -6.72 -5.53 5.46
C LEU A 16 -5.88 -6.79 5.77
N GLU A 17 -6.16 -7.91 5.11
CA GLU A 17 -5.34 -9.13 5.20
C GLU A 17 -3.88 -8.87 4.82
N LEU A 18 -3.63 -7.95 3.88
CA LEU A 18 -2.29 -7.60 3.41
C LEU A 18 -1.64 -6.43 4.16
N LYS A 19 -2.33 -5.77 5.11
CA LYS A 19 -1.82 -4.59 5.85
C LYS A 19 -0.41 -4.80 6.39
N LEU A 20 -0.22 -5.86 7.18
CA LEU A 20 1.07 -6.16 7.81
C LEU A 20 2.16 -6.46 6.78
N THR A 21 1.82 -7.20 5.72
CA THR A 21 2.74 -7.52 4.61
C THR A 21 3.18 -6.25 3.89
N LEU A 22 2.25 -5.35 3.56
CA LEU A 22 2.54 -4.08 2.90
C LEU A 22 3.42 -3.18 3.76
N GLN A 23 3.12 -3.08 5.06
CA GLN A 23 3.95 -2.33 6.02
C GLN A 23 5.35 -2.92 6.14
N THR A 24 5.46 -4.24 6.21
CA THR A 24 6.75 -4.94 6.30
C THR A 24 7.59 -4.71 5.04
N LEU A 25 6.98 -4.84 3.85
CA LEU A 25 7.66 -4.57 2.59
C LEU A 25 8.11 -3.11 2.48
N ALA A 26 7.26 -2.16 2.88
CA ALA A 26 7.61 -0.75 2.90
C ALA A 26 8.80 -0.46 3.83
N LEU A 27 8.81 -1.06 5.03
CA LEU A 27 9.93 -0.94 5.98
C LEU A 27 11.21 -1.56 5.41
N GLN A 28 11.14 -2.78 4.90
CA GLN A 28 12.31 -3.46 4.31
C GLN A 28 12.91 -2.65 3.15
N ASP A 29 12.10 -2.10 2.26
CA ASP A 29 12.58 -1.27 1.15
C ASP A 29 13.13 0.10 1.63
N SER A 30 12.60 0.64 2.72
CA SER A 30 13.10 1.88 3.31
C SER A 30 14.53 1.76 3.87
N LEU A 31 14.88 0.57 4.37
CA LEU A 31 16.19 0.24 4.94
C LEU A 31 17.24 -0.10 3.87
N ARG A 32 16.82 -0.29 2.61
CA ARG A 32 17.71 -0.58 1.50
C ARG A 32 18.40 0.68 0.98
N ASP A 33 19.63 0.50 0.49
CA ASP A 33 20.36 1.54 -0.22
C ASP A 33 19.56 2.04 -1.42
N THR A 34 19.71 3.32 -1.77
CA THR A 34 18.96 3.98 -2.85
C THR A 34 19.00 3.22 -4.18
N ASN A 35 20.11 2.56 -4.51
CA ASN A 35 20.26 1.77 -5.74
C ASN A 35 19.64 0.37 -5.68
N SER A 36 19.26 -0.10 -4.49
CA SER A 36 18.68 -1.43 -4.25
C SER A 36 17.18 -1.38 -3.88
N LYS A 37 16.58 -0.19 -3.87
CA LYS A 37 15.14 0.00 -3.69
C LYS A 37 14.37 -0.62 -4.84
N GLN A 38 13.39 -1.43 -4.50
CA GLN A 38 12.54 -2.16 -5.46
C GLN A 38 11.14 -1.53 -5.56
N LEU A 39 10.67 -0.80 -4.53
CA LEU A 39 9.33 -0.21 -4.55
C LEU A 39 9.28 1.14 -5.27
N VAL A 40 10.35 1.95 -5.20
CA VAL A 40 10.40 3.27 -5.84
C VAL A 40 11.28 3.22 -7.09
N THR A 41 10.74 2.66 -8.17
CA THR A 41 11.44 2.42 -9.44
C THR A 41 10.73 3.09 -10.62
N GLY A 42 11.37 3.11 -11.79
CA GLY A 42 10.80 3.65 -13.03
C GLY A 42 10.99 5.16 -13.22
N ASP A 43 10.09 5.75 -14.00
CA ASP A 43 10.11 7.16 -14.37
C ASP A 43 9.67 8.09 -13.22
N LYS A 44 9.77 9.41 -13.41
CA LYS A 44 9.42 10.40 -12.38
C LYS A 44 7.98 10.23 -11.87
N LYS A 45 7.06 9.88 -12.76
CA LYS A 45 5.63 9.70 -12.43
C LYS A 45 5.41 8.44 -11.58
N ALA A 46 6.01 7.32 -11.96
CA ALA A 46 5.97 6.08 -11.19
C ALA A 46 6.57 6.28 -9.80
N LYS A 47 7.73 6.94 -9.70
CA LYS A 47 8.38 7.24 -8.41
C LYS A 47 7.51 8.11 -7.51
N ALA A 48 6.90 9.17 -8.05
CA ALA A 48 5.98 10.02 -7.29
C ALA A 48 4.77 9.23 -6.78
N LYS A 49 4.20 8.35 -7.62
CA LYS A 49 3.07 7.50 -7.24
C LYS A 49 3.45 6.48 -6.17
N ALA A 50 4.62 5.85 -6.28
CA ALA A 50 5.12 4.93 -5.28
C ALA A 50 5.32 5.62 -3.93
N GLN A 51 5.88 6.84 -3.92
CA GLN A 51 6.03 7.63 -2.70
C GLN A 51 4.69 8.00 -2.07
N GLU A 52 3.69 8.37 -2.87
CA GLU A 52 2.33 8.63 -2.40
C GLU A 52 1.73 7.38 -1.74
N MET A 53 1.87 6.21 -2.37
CA MET A 53 1.38 4.94 -1.83
C MET A 53 2.07 4.55 -0.52
N LEU A 54 3.40 4.74 -0.43
CA LEU A 54 4.14 4.47 0.81
C LEU A 54 3.66 5.37 1.97
N LYS A 55 3.32 6.64 1.68
CA LYS A 55 2.73 7.53 2.69
C LYS A 55 1.37 7.03 3.19
N ILE A 56 0.53 6.49 2.29
CA ILE A 56 -0.77 5.92 2.65
C ILE A 56 -0.59 4.66 3.50
N ILE A 57 0.31 3.74 3.07
CA ILE A 57 0.60 2.50 3.80
C ILE A 57 1.13 2.78 5.22
N GLY A 58 1.91 3.85 5.40
CA GLY A 58 2.41 4.28 6.71
C GLY A 58 1.42 5.06 7.57
N ASN A 59 0.24 5.42 7.06
CA ASN A 59 -0.71 6.27 7.78
C ASN A 59 -1.68 5.42 8.62
N SER A 60 -1.58 5.50 9.95
CA SER A 60 -2.48 4.77 10.86
C SER A 60 -3.95 5.17 10.71
N VAL A 61 -4.24 6.47 10.53
CA VAL A 61 -5.60 7.01 10.36
C VAL A 61 -6.29 6.42 9.13
N PHE A 62 -5.54 6.17 8.05
CA PHE A 62 -6.07 5.49 6.87
C PHE A 62 -6.53 4.07 7.21
N TRP A 63 -5.69 3.30 7.91
CA TRP A 63 -6.03 1.91 8.27
C TRP A 63 -7.19 1.85 9.25
N ASP A 64 -7.24 2.74 10.24
CA ASP A 64 -8.35 2.82 11.19
C ASP A 64 -9.68 3.17 10.51
N ALA A 65 -9.64 3.92 9.41
CA ALA A 65 -10.82 4.24 8.61
C ALA A 65 -11.28 3.06 7.73
N VAL A 66 -10.36 2.19 7.30
CA VAL A 66 -10.66 1.01 6.49
C VAL A 66 -11.15 -0.18 7.33
N GLU A 67 -10.74 -0.27 8.59
CA GLU A 67 -11.16 -1.32 9.53
C GLU A 67 -12.58 -1.13 10.08
N ARG A 68 -13.16 0.06 9.93
CA ARG A 68 -14.53 0.39 10.35
C ARG A 68 -15.57 -0.01 9.31
#